data_AF-A0A0N1JXN2-F1
#
_entry.id   AF-A0A0N1JXN2-F1
#
_cell.length_a   1.000
_cell.length_b   1.000
_cell.length_c   1.000
_cell.angle_alpha   90.00
_cell.angle_beta   90.00
_cell.angle_gamma   90.00
#
_symmetry.space_group_name_H-M   'P 1'
#
loop_
_entity.id
_entity.type
_entity.pdbx_description
1 polymer ?
#
loop_
_entity_poly.entity_id
_entity_poly.type
_entity_poly.pdbx_seq_one_letter_code
_entity_poly.pdbx_strand_id
1 'polypeptide(L)'
;MSPAVTLGLFAAWALHDAEEVAFGPRWIRENVPALRKRFPQVPDSVWQFMETFDDREFRAAVGVMAVIVAAAAASGHRTGGRSAFFQGALNGFGLHGVMHLAQAAAARGYTPGSATSPVIVIPFTLWARARLRRAGLLRPVSVRDAVSGAAVAGAATVVSHAVARTLIRMS
;
A
#
# COMPACT_ATOMS: atom_id res chain seq x y z
N MET A 1 15.18 -14.42 12.50
CA MET A 1 13.90 -14.55 11.77
C MET A 1 14.18 -15.01 10.36
N SER A 2 13.33 -15.83 9.73
CA SER A 2 13.59 -16.34 8.37
C SER A 2 13.50 -15.21 7.31
N PRO A 3 14.20 -15.36 6.17
CA PRO A 3 14.06 -14.44 5.03
C PRO A 3 12.61 -14.32 4.56
N ALA A 4 11.85 -15.43 4.55
CA ALA A 4 10.45 -15.44 4.13
C ALA A 4 9.55 -14.48 4.93
N VAL A 5 9.81 -14.27 6.23
CA VAL A 5 9.03 -13.31 7.04
C VAL A 5 9.41 -11.86 6.73
N THR A 6 10.66 -11.61 6.36
CA THR A 6 11.22 -10.25 6.22
C THR A 6 11.25 -9.81 4.77
N LEU A 7 12.05 -10.46 3.93
CA LEU A 7 12.12 -10.22 2.50
C LEU A 7 10.82 -10.59 1.78
N GLY A 8 10.03 -11.50 2.35
CA GLY A 8 8.69 -11.82 1.83
C GLY A 8 7.74 -10.62 1.79
N LEU A 9 7.96 -9.58 2.61
CA LEU A 9 7.17 -8.34 2.55
C LEU A 9 7.29 -7.70 1.17
N PHE A 10 8.52 -7.60 0.65
CA PHE A 10 8.76 -7.03 -0.67
C PHE A 10 8.15 -7.89 -1.78
N ALA A 11 8.25 -9.22 -1.68
CA ALA A 11 7.65 -10.12 -2.66
C ALA A 11 6.11 -10.06 -2.67
N ALA A 12 5.49 -10.07 -1.49
CA ALA A 12 4.04 -9.96 -1.35
C ALA A 12 3.53 -8.59 -1.85
N TRP A 13 4.24 -7.52 -1.51
CA TRP A 13 3.97 -6.18 -2.01
C TRP A 13 4.09 -6.10 -3.54
N ALA A 14 5.19 -6.60 -4.12
CA ALA A 14 5.42 -6.54 -5.56
C ALA A 14 4.34 -7.30 -6.36
N LEU A 15 3.86 -8.45 -5.85
CA LEU A 15 2.77 -9.19 -6.49
C LEU A 15 1.43 -8.45 -6.43
N HIS A 16 1.15 -7.78 -5.31
CA HIS A 16 -0.06 -6.98 -5.14
C HIS A 16 -0.02 -5.72 -6.02
N ASP A 17 1.06 -4.95 -5.94
CA ASP A 17 1.20 -3.70 -6.70
C ASP A 17 1.35 -3.94 -8.22
N ALA A 18 1.83 -5.12 -8.67
CA ALA A 18 1.82 -5.47 -10.08
C ALA A 18 0.39 -5.55 -10.65
N GLU A 19 -0.56 -6.05 -9.87
CA GLU A 19 -1.98 -6.07 -10.22
C GLU A 19 -2.56 -4.64 -10.23
N GLU A 20 -2.22 -3.82 -9.24
CA GLU A 20 -2.61 -2.40 -9.23
C GLU A 20 -2.05 -1.63 -10.43
N VAL A 21 -0.80 -1.85 -10.83
CA VAL A 21 -0.19 -1.22 -12.02
C VAL A 21 -0.85 -1.68 -13.31
N ALA A 22 -1.26 -2.95 -13.40
CA ALA A 22 -1.90 -3.50 -14.58
C ALA A 22 -3.32 -2.95 -14.79
N PHE A 23 -4.10 -2.80 -13.71
CA PHE A 23 -5.52 -2.50 -13.82
C PHE A 23 -5.92 -1.11 -13.29
N GLY A 24 -5.14 -0.52 -12.39
CA GLY A 24 -5.38 0.75 -11.70
C GLY A 24 -5.80 1.88 -12.63
N PRO A 25 -4.94 2.33 -13.55
CA PRO A 25 -5.23 3.50 -14.36
C PRO A 25 -6.44 3.33 -15.27
N ARG A 26 -6.62 2.13 -15.86
CA ARG A 26 -7.79 1.80 -16.67
C ARG A 26 -9.07 1.84 -15.84
N TRP A 27 -9.04 1.20 -14.66
CA TRP A 27 -10.19 1.13 -13.78
C TRP A 27 -10.63 2.53 -13.33
N ILE A 28 -9.68 3.41 -12.99
CA ILE A 28 -9.96 4.81 -12.61
C ILE A 28 -10.73 5.51 -13.74
N ARG A 29 -10.23 5.45 -14.98
CA ARG A 29 -10.89 6.09 -16.14
C ARG A 29 -12.30 5.57 -16.39
N GLU A 30 -12.51 4.26 -16.22
CA GLU A 30 -13.80 3.63 -16.50
C GLU A 30 -14.83 3.83 -15.37
N ASN A 31 -14.39 3.95 -14.10
CA ASN A 31 -15.28 3.88 -12.94
C ASN A 31 -15.45 5.21 -12.20
N VAL A 32 -14.48 6.14 -12.23
CA VAL A 32 -14.58 7.44 -11.53
C VAL A 32 -15.83 8.23 -11.92
N PRO A 33 -16.23 8.35 -13.21
CA PRO A 33 -17.45 9.08 -13.57
C PRO A 33 -18.72 8.52 -12.91
N ALA A 34 -18.82 7.20 -12.78
CA ALA A 34 -19.95 6.54 -12.12
C ALA A 34 -19.90 6.69 -10.60
N LEU A 35 -18.71 6.59 -10.00
CA LEU A 35 -18.49 6.76 -8.57
C LEU A 35 -18.78 8.19 -8.13
N ARG A 36 -18.37 9.20 -8.91
CA ARG A 36 -18.67 10.61 -8.65
C ARG A 36 -20.16 10.87 -8.56
N LYS A 37 -20.96 10.30 -9.48
CA LYS A 37 -22.43 10.39 -9.43
C LYS A 37 -23.02 9.69 -8.20
N ARG A 38 -22.41 8.57 -7.78
CA ARG A 38 -22.88 7.74 -6.66
C ARG A 38 -22.55 8.33 -5.29
N PHE A 39 -21.47 9.12 -5.20
CA PHE A 39 -20.97 9.69 -3.96
C PHE A 39 -20.86 11.22 -4.06
N PRO A 40 -22.00 11.94 -4.21
CA PRO A 40 -22.01 13.40 -4.37
C PRO A 40 -21.50 14.16 -3.14
N GLN A 41 -21.43 13.50 -1.98
CA GLN A 41 -20.88 14.08 -0.75
C GLN A 41 -19.35 14.18 -0.74
N VAL A 42 -18.65 13.48 -1.63
CA VAL A 42 -17.19 13.55 -1.73
C VAL A 42 -16.83 14.84 -2.49
N PRO A 43 -15.92 15.68 -1.98
CA PRO A 43 -15.56 16.93 -2.62
C PRO A 43 -15.08 16.74 -4.07
N ASP A 44 -15.49 17.64 -4.96
CA ASP A 44 -15.11 17.60 -6.38
C ASP A 44 -13.60 17.62 -6.61
N SER A 45 -12.84 18.24 -5.70
CA SER A 45 -11.37 18.22 -5.74
C SER A 45 -10.78 16.81 -5.62
N VAL A 46 -11.43 15.90 -4.90
CA VAL A 46 -11.00 14.49 -4.77
C VAL A 46 -11.22 13.77 -6.10
N TRP A 47 -12.36 13.99 -6.76
CA TRP A 47 -12.65 13.39 -8.05
C TRP A 47 -11.71 13.90 -9.14
N GLN A 48 -11.49 15.21 -9.19
CA GLN A 48 -10.53 15.83 -10.11
C GLN A 48 -9.12 15.28 -9.87
N PHE A 49 -8.70 15.12 -8.62
CA PHE A 49 -7.42 14.49 -8.31
C PHE A 49 -7.34 13.05 -8.84
N MET A 50 -8.39 12.24 -8.67
CA MET A 50 -8.43 10.88 -9.23
C MET A 50 -8.36 10.88 -10.77
N GLU A 51 -9.01 11.84 -11.43
CA GLU A 51 -8.96 12.00 -12.89
C GLU A 51 -7.58 12.43 -13.39
N THR A 52 -6.76 13.07 -12.54
CA THR A 52 -5.36 13.41 -12.87
C THR A 52 -4.39 12.24 -12.76
N PHE A 53 -4.84 11.04 -12.37
CA PHE A 53 -3.97 9.85 -12.32
C PHE A 53 -3.53 9.46 -13.73
N ASP A 54 -2.31 9.88 -14.09
CA ASP A 54 -1.61 9.46 -15.28
C ASP A 54 -0.88 8.12 -15.04
N ASP A 55 -0.94 7.21 -16.03
CA ASP A 55 -0.30 5.89 -15.98
C ASP A 55 1.21 6.00 -15.66
N ARG A 56 1.88 7.04 -16.19
CA ARG A 56 3.31 7.24 -16.00
C ARG A 56 3.63 7.72 -14.58
N GLU A 57 2.86 8.67 -14.06
CA GLU A 57 2.98 9.13 -12.67
C GLU A 57 2.75 7.98 -11.69
N PHE A 58 1.71 7.18 -11.92
CA PHE A 58 1.39 6.03 -11.06
C PHE A 58 2.54 5.01 -11.03
N ARG A 59 3.06 4.62 -12.20
CA ARG A 59 4.20 3.68 -12.27
C ARG A 59 5.46 4.23 -11.61
N ALA A 60 5.73 5.53 -11.76
CA ALA A 60 6.85 6.17 -11.10
C ALA A 60 6.67 6.20 -9.57
N ALA A 61 5.47 6.50 -9.07
CA ALA A 61 5.15 6.47 -7.65
C ALA A 61 5.29 5.05 -7.06
N VAL A 62 4.83 4.02 -7.77
CA VAL A 62 5.03 2.61 -7.41
C VAL A 62 6.53 2.27 -7.37
N GLY A 63 7.32 2.78 -8.31
CA GLY A 63 8.78 2.64 -8.30
C GLY A 63 9.45 3.22 -7.05
N VAL A 64 9.04 4.43 -6.63
CA VAL A 64 9.52 5.04 -5.37
C VAL A 64 9.09 4.20 -4.16
N MET A 65 7.85 3.73 -4.14
CA MET A 65 7.34 2.87 -3.06
C MET A 65 8.10 1.54 -3.00
N ALA A 66 8.49 0.97 -4.14
CA ALA A 66 9.30 -0.25 -4.21
C ALA A 66 10.61 -0.08 -3.44
N VAL A 67 11.29 1.07 -3.58
CA VAL A 67 12.52 1.37 -2.85
C VAL A 67 12.27 1.45 -1.34
N ILE A 68 11.18 2.09 -0.92
CA ILE A 68 10.81 2.21 0.50
C ILE A 68 10.53 0.83 1.10
N VAL A 69 9.72 0.01 0.43
CA VAL A 69 9.34 -1.33 0.90
C VAL A 69 10.56 -2.26 0.90
N ALA A 70 11.41 -2.19 -0.13
CA ALA A 70 12.66 -2.95 -0.18
C ALA A 70 13.61 -2.56 0.96
N ALA A 71 13.76 -1.26 1.24
CA ALA A 71 14.56 -0.78 2.36
C ALA A 71 14.01 -1.25 3.71
N ALA A 72 12.68 -1.25 3.89
CA ALA A 72 12.03 -1.78 5.07
C ALA A 72 12.26 -3.28 5.23
N ALA A 73 12.08 -4.06 4.16
CA ALA A 73 12.31 -5.51 4.13
C ALA A 73 13.78 -5.85 4.44
N ALA A 74 14.74 -5.15 3.83
CA ALA A 74 16.17 -5.32 4.09
C ALA A 74 16.55 -4.93 5.53
N SER A 75 15.97 -3.85 6.07
CA SER A 75 16.12 -3.47 7.49
C SER A 75 15.57 -4.56 8.42
N GLY A 76 14.40 -5.12 8.09
CA GLY A 76 13.81 -6.27 8.78
C GLY A 76 14.73 -7.48 8.76
N HIS A 77 15.28 -7.81 7.59
CA HIS A 77 16.19 -8.95 7.42
C HIS A 77 17.46 -8.79 8.27
N ARG A 78 18.15 -7.65 8.16
CA ARG A 78 19.38 -7.33 8.92
C ARG A 78 19.17 -7.35 10.43
N THR A 79 18.00 -6.90 10.90
CA THR A 79 17.68 -6.84 12.34
C THR A 79 17.02 -8.12 12.86
N GLY A 80 16.89 -9.15 12.03
CA GLY A 80 16.18 -10.38 12.39
C GLY A 80 14.71 -10.16 12.72
N GLY A 81 14.06 -9.14 12.16
CA GLY A 81 12.65 -8.79 12.34
C GLY A 81 12.37 -7.70 13.37
N ARG A 82 13.39 -7.18 14.07
CA ARG A 82 13.21 -6.16 15.15
C ARG A 82 13.02 -4.73 14.66
N SER A 83 13.36 -4.45 13.40
CA SER A 83 13.29 -3.10 12.85
C SER A 83 11.90 -2.48 12.99
N ALA A 84 11.87 -1.28 13.59
CA ALA A 84 10.68 -0.43 13.67
C ALA A 84 10.07 -0.17 12.30
N PHE A 85 10.94 0.16 11.34
CA PHE A 85 10.58 0.50 9.98
C PHE A 85 9.96 -0.70 9.26
N PHE A 86 10.58 -1.89 9.41
CA PHE A 86 10.02 -3.13 8.88
C PHE A 86 8.64 -3.45 9.45
N GLN A 87 8.49 -3.44 10.77
CA GLN A 87 7.20 -3.77 11.41
C GLN A 87 6.13 -2.71 11.12
N GLY A 88 6.52 -1.44 11.00
CA GLY A 88 5.66 -0.36 10.54
C GLY A 88 5.18 -0.58 9.11
N ALA A 89 6.10 -0.87 8.18
CA ALA A 89 5.76 -1.17 6.79
C ALA A 89 4.88 -2.42 6.67
N LEU A 90 5.14 -3.47 7.46
CA LEU A 90 4.30 -4.67 7.51
C LEU A 90 2.87 -4.36 7.98
N ASN A 91 2.71 -3.50 8.99
CA ASN A 91 1.40 -3.07 9.44
C ASN A 91 0.70 -2.19 8.39
N GLY A 92 1.44 -1.27 7.76
CA GLY A 92 0.94 -0.42 6.68
C GLY A 92 0.46 -1.24 5.48
N PHE A 93 1.23 -2.26 5.08
CA PHE A 93 0.84 -3.20 4.04
C PHE A 93 -0.47 -3.93 4.37
N GLY A 94 -0.62 -4.43 5.61
CA GLY A 94 -1.88 -5.04 6.04
C GLY A 94 -3.07 -4.06 6.01
N LEU A 95 -2.86 -2.82 6.45
CA LEU A 95 -3.90 -1.78 6.42
C LEU A 95 -4.29 -1.41 4.98
N HIS A 96 -3.31 -1.31 4.09
CA HIS A 96 -3.51 -1.08 2.65
C HIS A 96 -4.44 -2.13 2.05
N GLY A 97 -4.21 -3.42 2.34
CA GLY A 97 -5.12 -4.48 1.89
C GLY A 97 -6.54 -4.39 2.46
N VAL A 98 -6.70 -3.93 3.70
CA VAL A 98 -8.05 -3.67 4.27
C VAL A 98 -8.74 -2.50 3.58
N MET A 99 -7.98 -1.45 3.23
CA MET A 99 -8.53 -0.29 2.51
C MET A 99 -9.06 -0.67 1.13
N HIS A 100 -8.36 -1.56 0.40
CA HIS A 100 -8.86 -2.10 -0.87
C HIS A 100 -10.18 -2.85 -0.72
N LEU A 101 -10.31 -3.66 0.32
CA LEU A 101 -11.58 -4.35 0.59
C LEU A 101 -12.71 -3.37 0.92
N ALA A 102 -12.41 -2.32 1.68
CA ALA A 102 -13.38 -1.27 1.98
C ALA A 102 -13.79 -0.49 0.72
N GLN A 103 -12.85 -0.17 -0.16
CA GLN A 103 -13.10 0.47 -1.46
C GLN A 103 -13.96 -0.42 -2.35
N ALA A 104 -13.64 -1.70 -2.48
CA ALA A 104 -14.43 -2.67 -3.24
C ALA A 104 -15.87 -2.80 -2.71
N ALA A 105 -16.02 -2.86 -1.39
CA ALA A 105 -17.34 -2.89 -0.76
C ALA A 105 -18.14 -1.60 -1.03
N ALA A 106 -17.50 -0.42 -0.94
CA ALA A 106 -18.13 0.86 -1.25
C ALA A 106 -18.52 0.97 -2.73
N ALA A 107 -17.64 0.54 -3.64
CA ALA A 107 -17.90 0.46 -5.07
C ALA A 107 -18.91 -0.64 -5.44
N ARG A 108 -19.23 -1.55 -4.51
CA ARG A 108 -20.06 -2.76 -4.70
C ARG A 108 -19.56 -3.62 -5.86
N GLY A 109 -18.25 -3.74 -6.00
CA GLY A 109 -17.64 -4.43 -7.11
C GLY A 109 -16.13 -4.55 -6.97
N TYR A 110 -15.50 -5.06 -8.02
CA TYR A 110 -14.05 -5.17 -8.09
C TYR A 110 -13.39 -3.78 -8.13
N THR A 111 -12.33 -3.62 -7.34
CA THR A 111 -11.37 -2.54 -7.45
C THR A 111 -9.98 -3.16 -7.61
N PRO A 112 -9.05 -2.54 -8.35
CA PRO A 112 -7.65 -2.95 -8.36
C PRO A 112 -7.16 -3.07 -6.92
N GLY A 113 -6.52 -4.19 -6.57
CA GLY A 113 -6.12 -4.53 -5.21
C GLY A 113 -7.14 -5.39 -4.44
N SER A 114 -8.42 -5.44 -4.83
CA SER A 114 -9.46 -6.13 -4.04
C SER A 114 -9.35 -7.65 -4.08
N ALA A 115 -8.83 -8.21 -5.17
CA ALA A 115 -8.64 -9.66 -5.33
C ALA A 115 -7.37 -10.16 -4.64
N THR A 116 -6.28 -9.39 -4.76
CA THR A 116 -4.96 -9.71 -4.20
C THR A 116 -4.89 -9.42 -2.69
N SER A 117 -5.67 -8.48 -2.17
CA SER A 117 -5.73 -8.17 -0.74
C SER A 117 -6.08 -9.35 0.19
N PRO A 118 -7.20 -10.08 -0.03
CA PRO A 118 -7.59 -11.17 0.85
C PRO A 118 -6.75 -12.44 0.66
N VAL A 119 -6.04 -12.59 -0.47
CA VAL A 119 -5.27 -13.80 -0.79
C VAL A 119 -3.75 -13.65 -0.63
N ILE A 120 -3.23 -12.42 -0.72
CA ILE A 120 -1.79 -12.12 -0.56
C ILE A 120 -1.57 -11.23 0.66
N VAL A 121 -2.13 -10.02 0.65
CA VAL A 121 -1.75 -8.94 1.58
C VAL A 121 -2.10 -9.29 3.03
N ILE A 122 -3.37 -9.60 3.28
CA ILE A 122 -3.87 -9.92 4.62
C ILE A 122 -3.25 -11.23 5.13
N PRO A 123 -3.26 -12.35 4.37
CA PRO A 123 -2.65 -13.60 4.82
C PRO A 123 -1.16 -13.46 5.13
N PHE A 124 -0.38 -12.82 4.25
CA PHE A 124 1.05 -12.60 4.49
C PHE A 124 1.28 -11.79 5.76
N THR A 125 0.54 -10.68 5.92
CA THR A 125 0.69 -9.79 7.07
C THR A 125 0.39 -10.51 8.37
N LEU A 126 -0.73 -11.24 8.44
CA LEU A 126 -1.11 -12.00 9.63
C LEU A 126 -0.09 -13.10 9.95
N TRP A 127 0.36 -13.84 8.94
CA TRP A 127 1.36 -14.89 9.09
C TRP A 127 2.70 -14.35 9.60
N ALA A 128 3.22 -13.28 8.99
CA ALA A 128 4.48 -12.66 9.37
C ALA A 128 4.41 -12.08 10.80
N ARG A 129 3.32 -11.39 11.15
CA ARG A 129 3.08 -10.90 12.52
C ARG A 129 2.97 -12.03 13.53
N ALA A 130 2.29 -13.14 13.20
CA ALA A 130 2.24 -14.31 14.07
C ALA A 130 3.62 -14.95 14.28
N ARG A 131 4.50 -14.92 13.27
CA ARG A 131 5.88 -15.40 13.39
C ARG A 131 6.74 -14.48 14.27
N LEU A 132 6.60 -13.17 14.13
CA LEU A 132 7.26 -12.18 15.00
C LEU A 132 6.79 -12.33 16.46
N ARG A 133 5.48 -12.51 16.68
CA ARG A 133 4.90 -12.67 18.02
C ARG A 133 5.43 -13.93 18.70
N ARG A 134 5.41 -15.07 18.01
CA ARG A 134 5.94 -16.34 18.53
C ARG A 134 7.43 -16.27 18.88
N ALA A 135 8.18 -15.39 18.22
CA ALA A 135 9.59 -15.17 18.50
C ALA A 135 9.85 -14.10 19.59
N GLY A 136 8.81 -13.49 20.18
CA GLY A 136 8.95 -12.40 21.15
C GLY A 136 9.48 -11.09 20.54
N LEU A 137 9.39 -10.93 19.21
CA LEU A 137 9.95 -9.79 18.48
C LEU A 137 8.89 -8.77 18.05
N LEU A 138 7.61 -9.15 18.09
CA LEU A 138 6.54 -8.26 17.67
C LEU A 138 6.43 -7.10 18.65
N ARG A 139 6.61 -5.88 18.13
CA ARG A 139 6.45 -4.67 18.92
C ARG A 139 4.97 -4.49 19.29
N PRO A 140 4.67 -4.02 20.51
CA PRO A 140 3.33 -3.58 20.85
C PRO A 140 2.89 -2.52 19.85
N VAL A 141 1.65 -2.62 19.36
CA VAL A 141 1.05 -1.57 18.53
C VAL A 141 0.07 -0.84 19.43
N SER A 142 0.42 0.36 19.87
CA SER A 142 -0.55 1.25 20.53
C SER A 142 -1.48 1.89 19.48
N VAL A 143 -2.62 2.42 19.91
CA VAL A 143 -3.50 3.21 19.04
C VAL A 143 -2.75 4.39 18.43
N ARG A 144 -1.86 5.03 19.21
CA ARG A 144 -0.99 6.11 18.73
C ARG A 144 -0.04 5.64 17.63
N ASP A 145 0.53 4.45 17.77
CA ASP A 145 1.41 3.87 16.74
C ASP A 145 0.63 3.49 15.49
N ALA A 146 -0.62 3.01 15.62
CA ALA A 146 -1.48 2.72 14.48
C ALA A 146 -1.83 4.00 13.71
N VAL A 147 -2.22 5.07 14.41
CA VAL A 147 -2.50 6.39 13.81
C VAL A 147 -1.24 6.96 13.17
N SER A 148 -0.11 6.89 13.86
CA SER A 148 1.17 7.39 13.33
C SER A 148 1.64 6.58 12.12
N GLY A 149 1.43 5.27 12.13
CA GLY A 149 1.72 4.38 11.00
C GLY A 149 0.83 4.68 9.78
N ALA A 150 -0.46 4.91 9.99
CA ALA A 150 -1.37 5.33 8.92
C ALA A 150 -0.98 6.71 8.34
N ALA A 151 -0.61 7.66 9.21
CA ALA A 151 -0.11 8.97 8.78
C ALA A 151 1.19 8.87 7.99
N VAL A 152 2.13 8.02 8.42
CA VAL A 152 3.40 7.78 7.70
C VAL A 152 3.14 7.08 6.36
N ALA A 153 2.21 6.12 6.29
CA ALA A 153 1.83 5.48 5.04
C ALA A 153 1.21 6.49 4.06
N GLY A 154 0.27 7.32 4.54
CA GLY A 154 -0.31 8.41 3.75
C GLY A 154 0.75 9.41 3.28
N ALA A 155 1.67 9.80 4.16
CA ALA A 155 2.78 10.69 3.82
C ALA A 155 3.71 10.05 2.79
N ALA A 156 4.04 8.77 2.91
CA ALA A 156 4.85 8.04 1.95
C ALA A 156 4.18 8.01 0.56
N THR A 157 2.87 7.78 0.49
CA THR A 157 2.11 7.86 -0.76
C THR A 157 2.19 9.27 -1.36
N VAL A 158 1.94 10.32 -0.57
CA VAL A 158 2.01 11.71 -1.05
C VAL A 158 3.43 12.05 -1.55
N VAL A 159 4.46 11.66 -0.81
CA VAL A 159 5.86 11.87 -1.20
C VAL A 159 6.19 11.11 -2.48
N SER A 160 5.76 9.85 -2.62
CA SER A 160 5.97 9.07 -3.84
C SER A 160 5.35 9.75 -5.06
N HIS A 161 4.13 10.27 -4.94
CA HIS A 161 3.49 11.05 -6.01
C HIS A 161 4.22 12.37 -6.32
N ALA A 162 4.63 13.13 -5.29
CA ALA A 162 5.36 14.38 -5.48
C ALA A 162 6.73 14.17 -6.16
N VAL A 163 7.47 13.14 -5.75
CA VAL A 163 8.74 12.74 -6.37
C VAL A 163 8.51 12.28 -7.80
N ALA A 164 7.52 11.42 -8.04
CA ALA A 164 7.16 10.96 -9.39
C ALA A 164 6.86 12.12 -10.35
N ARG A 165 6.04 13.09 -9.91
CA ARG A 165 5.73 14.30 -10.69
C ARG A 165 6.98 15.11 -11.03
N THR A 166 7.90 15.24 -10.08
CA THR A 166 9.14 16.00 -10.28
C THR A 166 10.04 15.31 -11.31
N LEU A 167 10.22 13.99 -11.18
CA LEU A 167 11.05 13.21 -12.09
C LEU A 167 10.52 13.22 -13.53
N ILE A 168 9.19 13.16 -13.71
CA ILE A 168 8.56 13.19 -15.04
C ILE A 168 8.65 14.58 -15.67
N ARG A 169 8.53 15.65 -14.90
CA ARG A 169 8.67 17.03 -15.41
C ARG A 169 10.09 17.36 -15.85
N MET A 170 11.08 16.63 -15.35
CA MET A 170 12.50 16.83 -15.67
C MET A 170 12.98 15.96 -16.86
N SER A 171 12.16 15.04 -17.36
CA SER A 171 12.48 14.12 -18.47
C SER A 171 11.83 14.56 -19.78
#